data_AF-A0A662Q5D1-F1
#
_entry.id   AF-A0A662Q5D1-F1
#
_cell.length_a   1.000
_cell.length_b   1.000
_cell.length_c   1.000
_cell.angle_alpha   90.00
_cell.angle_beta   90.00
_cell.angle_gamma   90.00
#
_symmetry.space_group_name_H-M   'P 1'
#
loop_
_entity.id
_entity.type
_entity.pdbx_description
1 polymer ?
#
loop_
_entity_poly.entity_id
_entity_poly.type
_entity_poly.pdbx_seq_one_letter_code
_entity_poly.pdbx_strand_id
1 'polypeptide(L)' 'ALAGSDLLAPYLSRQIYELALAIDPSLKIRSIGGQVVRKWVLRMAARELGLPEKLINRPKKAAQYSSGIMNRLRRLLKAG' A
#
# COMPACT_ATOMS: atom_id res chain seq x y z
N ALA A 1 -16.15 16.09 1.18
CA ALA A 1 -15.26 16.82 0.27
C ALA A 1 -14.16 17.55 1.02
N LEU A 2 -12.92 17.52 0.52
CA LEU A 2 -11.82 18.40 0.92
C LEU A 2 -11.48 19.26 -0.31
N ALA A 3 -11.43 20.59 -0.16
CA ALA A 3 -11.14 21.51 -1.27
C ALA A 3 -12.01 21.27 -2.53
N GLY A 4 -13.30 20.96 -2.35
CA GLY A 4 -14.24 20.72 -3.46
C GLY A 4 -14.06 19.38 -4.18
N SER A 5 -13.22 18.47 -3.68
CA SER A 5 -13.01 17.14 -4.25
C SER A 5 -13.57 16.04 -3.35
N ASP A 6 -14.06 14.97 -3.98
CA ASP A 6 -14.47 13.74 -3.32
C ASP A 6 -13.34 12.71 -3.32
N LEU A 7 -13.26 11.97 -2.21
CA LEU A 7 -12.30 10.90 -2.04
C LEU A 7 -12.97 9.56 -2.35
N LEU A 8 -12.50 8.90 -3.41
CA LEU A 8 -12.84 7.51 -3.67
C LEU A 8 -11.72 6.60 -3.17
N ALA A 9 -12.10 5.52 -2.48
CA ALA A 9 -11.18 4.50 -1.98
C ALA A 9 -11.58 3.11 -2.51
N PRO A 10 -11.26 2.77 -3.78
CA PRO A 10 -11.78 1.56 -4.44
C PRO A 10 -11.47 0.25 -3.70
N TYR A 11 -10.32 0.17 -3.03
CA TYR A 11 -9.92 -1.00 -2.25
C TYR A 11 -10.76 -1.21 -0.96
N LEU A 12 -11.57 -0.23 -0.57
CA LEU A 12 -12.52 -0.34 0.55
C LEU A 12 -13.94 -0.69 0.08
N SER A 13 -14.15 -0.95 -1.21
CA SER A 13 -15.42 -1.49 -1.66
C SER A 13 -15.68 -2.85 -1.02
N ARG A 14 -16.96 -3.16 -0.78
CA ARG A 14 -17.37 -4.40 -0.11
C ARG A 14 -16.83 -5.65 -0.80
N GLN A 15 -16.92 -5.70 -2.13
CA GLN A 15 -16.46 -6.84 -2.93
C GLN A 15 -14.95 -7.08 -2.79
N ILE A 16 -14.14 -6.02 -2.82
CA ILE A 16 -12.69 -6.12 -2.66
C ILE A 16 -12.33 -6.49 -1.22
N TYR A 17 -13.05 -5.94 -0.25
CA TYR A 17 -12.88 -6.26 1.17
C TYR A 17 -13.19 -7.75 1.46
N GLU A 18 -14.33 -8.25 1.00
CA GLU A 18 -14.73 -9.65 1.18
C GLU A 18 -13.75 -10.61 0.49
N LEU A 19 -13.31 -10.29 -0.74
CA LEU A 19 -12.24 -11.04 -1.41
C LEU A 19 -10.96 -11.03 -0.57
N ALA A 20 -10.56 -9.85 -0.08
CA ALA A 20 -9.35 -9.72 0.73
C ALA A 20 -9.46 -10.53 2.02
N LEU A 21 -10.64 -10.74 2.60
CA LEU A 21 -10.83 -11.64 3.75
C LEU A 21 -10.76 -13.12 3.36
N ALA A 22 -11.35 -13.49 2.23
CA ALA A 22 -11.49 -14.89 1.81
C ALA A 22 -10.21 -15.52 1.25
N ILE A 23 -9.30 -14.73 0.65
CA ILE A 23 -8.09 -15.28 0.03
C ILE A 23 -7.05 -15.76 1.05
N ASP A 24 -6.31 -16.80 0.65
CA ASP A 24 -5.23 -17.38 1.44
C ASP A 24 -4.16 -16.32 1.82
N PRO A 25 -3.67 -16.30 3.08
CA PRO A 25 -2.64 -15.35 3.51
C PRO A 25 -1.34 -15.38 2.69
N SER A 26 -0.96 -16.52 2.12
CA SER A 26 0.21 -16.66 1.24
C SER A 26 0.08 -15.89 -0.07
N LEU A 27 -1.14 -15.50 -0.47
CA LEU A 27 -1.39 -14.60 -1.59
C LEU A 27 -1.18 -13.13 -1.20
N LYS A 28 -1.16 -12.81 0.10
CA LYS A 28 -0.91 -11.45 0.60
C LYS A 28 0.57 -11.24 0.92
N ILE A 29 1.21 -12.24 1.51
CA ILE A 29 2.59 -12.20 2.01
C ILE A 29 3.32 -13.48 1.59
N ARG A 30 4.49 -13.34 0.96
CA ARG A 30 5.37 -14.47 0.60
C ARG A 30 6.78 -14.27 1.10
N SER A 31 7.49 -15.38 1.33
CA SER A 31 8.94 -15.40 1.48
C SER A 31 9.56 -15.88 0.17
N ILE A 32 10.47 -15.09 -0.41
CA ILE A 32 11.18 -15.42 -1.66
C ILE A 32 12.66 -15.16 -1.40
N GLY A 33 13.49 -16.21 -1.50
CA GLY A 33 14.93 -16.09 -1.25
C GLY A 33 15.27 -15.53 0.13
N GLY A 34 14.47 -15.86 1.16
CA GLY A 34 14.62 -15.34 2.53
C GLY A 34 14.08 -13.92 2.75
N GLN A 35 13.53 -13.26 1.72
CA GLN A 35 12.95 -11.92 1.85
C GLN A 35 11.42 -11.95 1.89
N VAL A 36 10.83 -11.18 2.80
CA VAL A 36 9.38 -11.04 2.92
C VAL A 36 8.83 -10.03 1.91
N VAL A 37 8.03 -10.51 0.96
CA VAL A 37 7.33 -9.70 -0.03
C VAL A 37 5.87 -9.54 0.36
N ARG A 38 5.47 -8.30 0.62
CA ARG A 38 4.08 -7.92 0.95
C ARG A 38 3.30 -7.52 -0.30
N LYS A 39 1.97 -7.64 -0.23
CA LYS A 39 1.00 -7.33 -1.30
C LYS A 39 1.19 -8.20 -2.55
N TRP A 40 1.56 -9.47 -2.36
CA TRP A 40 1.96 -10.35 -3.46
C TRP A 40 0.94 -10.41 -4.60
N VAL A 41 -0.33 -10.74 -4.31
CA VAL A 41 -1.41 -10.81 -5.30
C VAL A 41 -1.60 -9.51 -6.07
N LEU A 42 -1.46 -8.35 -5.41
CA LEU A 42 -1.57 -7.05 -6.07
C LEU A 42 -0.37 -6.77 -7.00
N ARG A 43 0.82 -7.28 -6.67
CA ARG A 43 1.99 -7.18 -7.56
C ARG A 43 1.84 -8.07 -8.78
N MET A 44 1.25 -9.26 -8.62
CA MET A 44 0.95 -10.15 -9.75
C MET A 44 -0.09 -9.54 -10.68
N ALA A 45 -1.20 -9.02 -10.13
CA ALA A 45 -2.20 -8.30 -10.91
C ALA A 45 -1.59 -7.08 -11.65
N ALA A 46 -0.70 -6.33 -10.99
CA ALA A 46 -0.01 -5.22 -11.63
C ALA A 46 0.89 -5.67 -12.80
N ARG A 47 1.54 -6.83 -12.67
CA ARG A 47 2.34 -7.44 -13.75
C ARG A 47 1.48 -7.87 -14.92
N GLU A 48 0.35 -8.52 -14.65
CA GLU A 48 -0.61 -8.93 -15.69
C GLU A 48 -1.20 -7.72 -16.44
N LEU A 49 -1.36 -6.59 -15.76
CA LEU A 49 -1.76 -5.31 -16.37
C LEU A 49 -0.63 -4.60 -17.15
N GLY A 50 0.58 -5.17 -17.21
CA GLY A 50 1.70 -4.62 -17.98
C GLY A 50 2.38 -3.39 -17.37
N LEU A 51 2.27 -3.19 -16.04
CA LEU A 51 2.96 -2.08 -15.38
C LEU A 51 4.49 -2.24 -15.43
N PRO A 52 5.27 -1.14 -15.44
CA PRO A 52 6.72 -1.21 -15.38
C PRO A 52 7.24 -1.92 -14.12
N GLU A 53 8.26 -2.76 -14.26
CA GLU A 53 8.82 -3.58 -13.17
C GLU A 53 9.29 -2.73 -11.96
N LYS A 54 9.76 -1.50 -12.23
CA LYS A 54 10.13 -0.52 -11.19
C LYS A 54 8.95 -0.14 -10.28
N LEU A 55 7.73 -0.09 -10.81
CA LEU A 55 6.51 0.16 -10.02
C LEU A 55 6.05 -1.10 -9.31
N ILE A 56 6.08 -2.24 -10.01
CA ILE A 56 5.67 -3.54 -9.47
C ILE A 56 6.50 -3.93 -8.25
N ASN A 57 7.83 -3.70 -8.30
CA ASN A 57 8.75 -4.09 -7.22
C ASN A 57 9.02 -2.98 -6.20
N ARG A 58 8.34 -1.82 -6.32
CA ARG A 58 8.57 -0.71 -5.38
C ARG A 58 8.26 -1.15 -3.94
N PRO A 59 9.17 -0.93 -2.97
CA PRO A 59 8.89 -1.20 -1.57
C PRO A 59 7.71 -0.37 -1.05
N LYS A 60 6.89 -0.96 -0.16
CA LYS A 60 5.81 -0.22 0.50
C LYS A 60 6.41 0.80 1.46
N LYS A 61 6.12 2.08 1.24
CA LYS A 61 6.37 3.17 2.20
C LYS A 61 5.04 3.85 2.54
N ALA A 62 4.72 3.97 3.83
CA ALA A 62 3.49 4.65 4.23
C ALA A 62 3.57 6.15 3.95
N ALA A 63 2.45 6.76 3.58
CA ALA A 63 2.37 8.16 3.15
C ALA A 63 3.03 9.12 4.16
N GLN A 64 2.81 8.90 5.45
CA GLN A 64 3.37 9.71 6.53
C GLN A 64 4.91 9.76 6.58
N TYR A 65 5.58 8.70 6.13
CA TYR A 65 7.04 8.66 6.08
C TYR A 65 7.57 9.16 4.74
N SER A 66 6.85 8.92 3.64
CA SER A 66 7.28 9.40 2.32
C SER A 66 7.05 10.89 2.14
N SER A 67 6.02 11.48 2.75
CA SER A 67 5.74 12.92 2.66
C SER A 67 6.60 13.78 3.61
N GLY A 68 7.31 13.16 4.55
CA GLY A 68 8.06 13.86 5.59
C GLY A 68 7.18 14.46 6.71
N ILE A 69 5.86 14.26 6.68
CA ILE A 69 4.95 14.81 7.70
C ILE A 69 5.28 14.28 9.09
N MET A 70 5.67 13.00 9.22
CA MET A 70 6.09 12.41 10.49
C MET A 70 7.32 13.12 11.08
N ASN A 71 8.29 13.50 10.24
CA ASN A 71 9.48 14.21 10.70
C ASN A 71 9.16 15.64 11.14
N ARG A 72 8.19 16.30 10.50
CA ARG A 72 7.73 17.62 10.95
C ARG A 72 6.99 17.53 12.27
N LEU A 73 6.05 16.59 12.40
CA LEU A 73 5.29 16.36 13.62
C LEU A 73 6.22 16.11 14.82
N ARG A 74 7.21 15.24 14.67
CA ARG A 74 8.21 14.97 15.72
C ARG A 74 9.02 16.19 16.15
N ARG A 75 9.27 17.15 15.24
CA ARG A 75 9.98 18.39 15.58
C ARG A 75 9.09 19.34 16.38
N LEU A 76 7.82 19.47 15.98
CA LEU A 76 6.85 20.29 16.71
C LEU A 76 6.65 19.80 18.14
N LEU A 77 6.54 18.49 18.33
CA LEU A 77 6.36 17.87 19.66
C LEU A 77 7.62 17.92 20.55
N LYS A 78 8.80 18.22 20.00
CA LYS A 78 10.04 18.41 20.78
C LYS A 78 10.31 19.86 21.13
N ALA A 79 9.60 20.79 20.48
CA ALA A 79 9.79 22.23 20.64
C ALA A 79 8.79 22.84 21.63
N GLY A 80 7.78 22.08 22.06
CA GLY A 80 6.92 22.39 23.20
C GLY A 80 7.22 21.44 24.36
#